data_AF-A0A816LYY9-F1
#
_entry.id   AF-A0A816LYY9-F1
#
_cell.length_a   1.000
_cell.length_b   1.000
_cell.length_c   1.000
_cell.angle_alpha   90.00
_cell.angle_beta   90.00
_cell.angle_gamma   90.00
#
_symmetry.space_group_name_H-M   'P 1'
#
loop_
_entity.id
_entity.type
_entity.pdbx_description
1 polymer ?
#
loop_
_entity_poly.entity_id
_entity_poly.type
_entity_poly.pdbx_seq_one_letter_code
_entity_poly.pdbx_strand_id
1 'polypeptide(L)'
;MKRIHRRVQSISNLTIHHYDSEIFTLVLAEVAIYLITTLPYPVIIAEMALTNYMNISNSIERRELEYFLLNASFALIRLNCSTAFYSYFAISKQFCKGFKMIFLKFNYQRTLQINTIEL
;
A
#
# COMPACT_ATOMS: atom_id res chain seq x y z
N MET A 1 -36.89 -17.47 -21.96
CA MET A 1 -35.45 -17.16 -22.07
C MET A 1 -35.08 -15.67 -21.93
N LYS A 2 -35.78 -14.70 -22.55
CA LYS A 2 -35.45 -13.25 -22.43
C LYS A 2 -35.32 -12.69 -20.99
N ARG A 3 -36.11 -13.19 -20.03
CA ARG A 3 -36.03 -12.74 -18.62
C ARG A 3 -34.76 -13.20 -17.90
N ILE A 4 -34.22 -14.37 -18.26
CA ILE A 4 -33.00 -14.92 -17.67
C ILE A 4 -31.79 -14.12 -18.19
N HIS A 5 -31.77 -13.82 -19.49
CA HIS A 5 -30.69 -13.02 -20.10
C HIS A 5 -30.58 -11.60 -19.51
N ARG A 6 -31.72 -10.93 -19.26
CA ARG A 6 -31.72 -9.62 -18.58
C ARG A 6 -31.21 -9.67 -17.14
N ARG A 7 -31.50 -10.74 -16.39
CA ARG A 7 -30.99 -10.91 -15.02
C ARG A 7 -29.47 -11.15 -15.00
N VAL A 8 -28.97 -11.94 -15.95
CA VAL A 8 -27.52 -12.18 -16.09
C VAL A 8 -26.79 -10.87 -16.42
N GLN A 9 -27.34 -10.04 -17.33
CA GLN A 9 -26.78 -8.73 -17.66
C GLN A 9 -26.83 -7.72 -16.50
N SER A 10 -27.89 -7.71 -15.68
CA SER A 10 -27.96 -6.78 -14.54
C SER A 10 -26.96 -7.18 -13.44
N ILE A 11 -26.75 -8.48 -13.22
CA ILE A 11 -25.76 -8.99 -12.27
C ILE A 11 -24.35 -8.65 -12.76
N SER A 12 -24.06 -8.89 -14.06
CA SER A 12 -22.74 -8.57 -14.62
C SER A 12 -22.43 -7.07 -14.52
N ASN A 13 -23.39 -6.20 -14.83
CA ASN A 13 -23.19 -4.75 -14.76
C ASN A 13 -23.00 -4.27 -13.30
N LEU A 14 -23.73 -4.86 -12.35
CA LEU A 14 -23.55 -4.56 -10.92
C LEU A 14 -22.16 -4.99 -10.43
N THR A 15 -21.69 -6.18 -10.84
CA THR A 15 -20.36 -6.67 -10.48
C THR A 15 -19.23 -5.85 -11.11
N ILE A 16 -19.40 -5.42 -12.36
CA ILE A 16 -18.42 -4.55 -13.04
C ILE A 16 -18.34 -3.20 -12.33
N HIS A 17 -19.49 -2.59 -12.02
CA HIS A 17 -19.50 -1.29 -11.36
C HIS A 17 -18.88 -1.33 -9.95
N HIS A 18 -19.11 -2.41 -9.20
CA HIS A 18 -18.49 -2.60 -7.88
C HIS A 18 -16.96 -2.77 -8.00
N TYR A 19 -16.51 -3.53 -8.99
CA TYR A 19 -15.10 -3.75 -9.26
C TYR A 19 -14.39 -2.45 -9.67
N ASP A 20 -15.01 -1.65 -10.54
CA ASP A 20 -14.48 -0.34 -10.94
C ASP A 20 -14.37 0.61 -9.75
N SER A 21 -15.35 0.60 -8.84
CA SER A 21 -15.32 1.39 -7.61
C SER A 21 -14.22 0.92 -6.64
N GLU A 22 -14.00 -0.39 -6.50
CA GLU A 22 -12.92 -0.93 -5.65
C GLU A 22 -11.54 -0.56 -6.21
N ILE A 23 -11.34 -0.67 -7.54
CA ILE A 23 -10.09 -0.24 -8.20
C ILE A 23 -9.87 1.25 -7.99
N PHE A 24 -10.89 2.07 -8.24
CA PHE A 24 -10.77 3.51 -8.09
C PHE A 24 -10.38 3.90 -6.66
N THR A 25 -11.02 3.28 -5.67
CA THR A 25 -10.68 3.49 -4.24
C THR A 25 -9.24 3.06 -3.94
N LEU A 26 -8.78 1.97 -4.54
CA LEU A 26 -7.42 1.47 -4.36
C LEU A 26 -6.37 2.42 -4.94
N VAL A 27 -6.58 2.91 -6.16
CA VAL A 27 -5.69 3.90 -6.79
C VAL A 27 -5.66 5.19 -5.97
N LEU A 28 -6.81 5.66 -5.47
CA LEU A 28 -6.89 6.85 -4.63
C LEU A 28 -6.13 6.68 -3.31
N ALA A 29 -6.24 5.51 -2.68
CA ALA A 29 -5.49 5.18 -1.48
C ALA A 29 -3.97 5.13 -1.74
N GLU A 30 -3.55 4.52 -2.84
CA GLU A 30 -2.14 4.45 -3.24
C GLU A 30 -1.55 5.83 -3.50
N VAL A 31 -2.27 6.68 -4.23
CA VAL A 31 -1.87 8.07 -4.48
C VAL A 31 -1.79 8.86 -3.17
N ALA A 32 -2.77 8.73 -2.28
CA ALA A 32 -2.77 9.43 -1.00
C ALA A 32 -1.56 9.02 -0.14
N ILE A 33 -1.27 7.73 -0.03
CA ILE A 33 -0.14 7.25 0.77
C ILE A 33 1.20 7.61 0.11
N TYR A 34 1.29 7.53 -1.22
CA TYR A 34 2.46 7.99 -1.96
C TYR A 34 2.77 9.45 -1.63
N LEU A 35 1.76 10.33 -1.70
CA LEU A 35 1.95 11.74 -1.36
C LEU A 35 2.40 11.93 0.10
N ILE A 36 1.73 11.28 1.06
CA ILE A 36 2.07 11.41 2.49
C ILE A 36 3.50 10.93 2.79
N THR A 37 3.93 9.86 2.14
CA THR A 37 5.26 9.24 2.39
C THR A 37 6.39 9.89 1.62
N THR A 38 6.11 10.53 0.47
CA THR A 38 7.15 11.08 -0.41
C THR A 38 7.28 12.61 -0.32
N LEU A 39 6.19 13.36 -0.07
CA LEU A 39 6.24 14.82 0.02
C LEU A 39 7.12 15.39 1.14
N PRO A 40 7.26 14.78 2.33
CA PRO A 40 8.08 15.34 3.38
C PRO A 40 9.55 15.56 2.96
N TYR A 41 10.10 14.63 2.18
CA TYR A 41 11.49 14.65 1.75
C TYR A 41 11.88 15.91 0.92
N PRO A 42 11.24 16.22 -0.22
CA PRO A 42 11.54 17.42 -0.99
C PRO A 42 11.23 18.70 -0.22
N VAL A 43 10.21 18.69 0.65
CA VAL A 43 9.87 19.85 1.49
C VAL A 43 11.00 20.17 2.48
N ILE A 44 11.52 19.15 3.18
CA ILE A 44 12.64 19.31 4.11
C ILE A 44 13.91 19.75 3.39
N ILE A 45 14.21 19.17 2.22
CA ILE A 45 15.38 19.60 1.42
C ILE A 45 15.25 21.06 0.98
N ALA A 46 14.06 21.48 0.54
CA ALA A 46 13.83 22.86 0.15
C ALA A 46 13.99 23.83 1.34
N GLU A 47 13.49 23.46 2.52
CA GLU A 47 13.62 24.27 3.74
C GLU A 47 15.08 24.39 4.20
N MET A 48 15.85 23.29 4.16
CA MET A 48 17.29 23.31 4.43
C MET A 48 18.05 24.18 3.42
N ALA A 49 17.71 24.08 2.13
CA ALA A 49 18.34 24.88 1.08
C ALA A 49 18.07 26.39 1.25
N LEU A 50 16.81 26.75 1.55
CA LEU A 50 16.41 28.13 1.81
C LEU A 50 17.09 28.69 3.06
N THR A 51 17.16 27.90 4.13
CA THR A 51 17.80 28.30 5.39
C THR A 51 19.28 28.57 5.20
N ASN A 52 19.98 27.69 4.48
CA ASN A 52 21.39 27.86 4.16
C ASN A 52 21.62 29.08 3.26
N TYR A 53 20.71 29.36 2.32
CA TYR A 53 20.79 30.53 1.46
C TYR A 53 20.61 31.84 2.24
N MET A 54 19.66 31.88 3.19
CA MET A 54 19.38 33.06 4.01
C MET A 54 20.40 33.32 5.12
N ASN A 55 21.40 32.44 5.29
CA ASN A 55 22.42 32.55 6.34
C ASN A 55 21.83 32.70 7.75
N ILE A 56 20.65 32.11 7.98
CA ILE A 56 20.00 32.09 9.28
C ILE A 56 20.92 31.33 10.23
N SER A 57 21.18 31.88 11.42
CA SER A 57 22.07 31.25 12.39
C SER A 57 21.61 29.83 12.71
N ASN A 58 22.38 28.85 12.25
CA ASN A 58 22.13 27.44 12.51
C ASN A 58 22.62 27.12 13.92
N SER A 59 21.70 27.03 14.89
CA SER A 59 22.00 26.44 16.18
C SER A 59 22.30 24.94 16.01
N ILE A 60 23.07 24.37 16.93
CA ILE A 60 23.36 22.92 16.95
C ILE A 60 22.06 22.12 17.02
N GLU A 61 21.13 22.55 17.87
CA GLU A 61 19.80 21.95 18.04
C GLU A 61 18.98 21.89 16.74
N ARG A 62 19.03 22.96 15.93
CA ARG A 62 18.33 22.99 14.64
C ARG A 62 18.91 21.96 13.67
N ARG A 63 20.24 21.84 13.60
CA ARG A 63 20.90 20.84 12.74
C ARG A 63 20.52 19.42 13.13
N GLU A 64 20.45 19.13 14.44
CA GLU A 64 20.02 17.82 14.92
C GLU A 64 18.57 17.50 14.52
N LEU A 65 17.67 18.48 14.62
CA LEU A 65 16.29 18.33 14.16
C LEU A 65 16.20 18.09 12.64
N GLU A 66 16.98 18.82 11.83
CA GLU A 66 17.03 18.62 10.37
C GLU A 66 17.48 17.20 10.01
N TYR A 67 18.53 16.69 10.66
CA TYR A 67 18.99 15.32 10.45
C TYR A 67 17.95 14.28 10.89
N PHE A 68 17.26 14.52 12.01
CA PHE A 68 16.18 13.65 12.44
C PHE A 68 15.03 13.62 11.42
N LEU A 69 14.59 14.78 10.93
CA LEU A 69 13.53 14.92 9.94
C LEU A 69 13.91 14.27 8.60
N LEU A 70 15.16 14.41 8.15
CA LEU A 70 15.68 13.70 6.98
C LEU A 70 15.60 12.18 7.15
N ASN A 71 16.07 11.66 8.28
CA ASN A 71 16.03 10.22 8.56
C ASN A 71 14.59 9.69 8.63
N ALA A 72 13.69 10.44 9.27
CA ALA A 72 12.27 10.10 9.31
C ALA A 72 11.64 10.07 7.91
N SER A 73 12.00 11.03 7.05
CA SER A 73 11.51 11.08 5.66
C SER A 73 12.03 9.92 4.83
N PHE A 74 13.30 9.53 5.00
CA PHE A 74 13.82 8.32 4.36
C PHE A 74 13.11 7.05 4.84
N ALA A 75 12.77 6.96 6.12
CA ALA A 75 11.99 5.84 6.64
C ALA A 75 10.59 5.79 6.00
N LEU A 76 9.92 6.94 5.85
CA LEU A 76 8.62 7.05 5.18
C LEU A 76 8.69 6.60 3.71
N ILE A 77 9.70 7.05 2.97
CA ILE A 77 9.91 6.62 1.58
C ILE A 77 10.10 5.10 1.49
N ARG A 78 10.86 4.50 2.42
CA ARG A 78 11.06 3.04 2.44
C ARG A 78 9.77 2.27 2.78
N LEU A 79 8.93 2.82 3.65
CA LEU A 79 7.62 2.24 3.93
C LEU A 79 6.70 2.27 2.71
N ASN A 80 6.89 3.24 1.80
CA ASN A 80 6.10 3.30 0.57
C ASN A 80 6.23 2.01 -0.27
N CYS A 81 7.40 1.34 -0.26
CA CYS A 81 7.63 0.11 -1.02
C CYS A 81 6.68 -1.06 -0.65
N SER A 82 6.17 -1.11 0.58
CA SER A 82 5.24 -2.16 1.02
C SER A 82 3.78 -1.72 0.95
N THR A 83 3.51 -0.47 0.59
CA THR A 83 2.19 0.15 0.68
C THR A 83 1.20 -0.43 -0.32
N ALA A 84 1.65 -0.75 -1.53
CA ALA A 84 0.83 -1.46 -2.51
C ALA A 84 0.27 -2.75 -1.89
N PHE A 85 1.12 -3.59 -1.29
CA PHE A 85 0.67 -4.83 -0.67
C PHE A 85 -0.41 -4.60 0.41
N TYR A 86 -0.20 -3.64 1.30
CA TYR A 86 -1.16 -3.36 2.39
C TYR A 86 -2.46 -2.72 1.91
N SER A 87 -2.41 -1.85 0.90
CA SER A 87 -3.62 -1.24 0.30
C SER A 87 -4.47 -2.29 -0.42
N TYR A 88 -3.86 -3.20 -1.18
CA TYR A 88 -4.55 -4.35 -1.77
C TYR A 88 -5.14 -5.28 -0.70
N PHE A 89 -4.41 -5.54 0.38
CA PHE A 89 -4.89 -6.36 1.49
C PHE A 89 -6.09 -5.73 2.21
N ALA A 90 -6.07 -4.42 2.44
CA ALA A 90 -7.14 -3.73 3.15
C ALA A 90 -8.43 -3.55 2.32
N ILE A 91 -8.30 -3.27 1.03
CA ILE A 91 -9.44 -2.87 0.17
C ILE A 91 -10.05 -4.07 -0.56
N SER A 92 -9.22 -4.98 -1.10
CA SER A 92 -9.73 -6.07 -1.95
C SER A 92 -10.05 -7.32 -1.15
N LYS A 93 -11.36 -7.60 -0.98
CA LYS A 93 -11.83 -8.87 -0.40
C LYS A 93 -11.41 -10.08 -1.23
N GLN A 94 -11.29 -9.91 -2.54
CA GLN A 94 -10.92 -10.98 -3.46
C GLN A 94 -9.44 -11.35 -3.33
N PHE A 95 -8.57 -10.34 -3.18
CA PHE A 95 -7.16 -10.53 -2.83
C PHE A 95 -7.02 -11.28 -1.49
N CYS A 96 -7.74 -10.84 -0.44
CA CYS A 96 -7.73 -11.53 0.86
C CYS A 96 -8.15 -13.00 0.78
N LYS A 97 -9.19 -13.33 0.00
CA LYS A 97 -9.63 -14.72 -0.21
C LYS A 97 -8.56 -15.55 -0.92
N GLY A 98 -7.94 -15.00 -1.96
CA GLY A 98 -6.84 -15.66 -2.68
C GLY A 98 -5.64 -15.91 -1.77
N PHE A 99 -5.24 -14.90 -0.99
CA PHE A 99 -4.14 -15.00 -0.03
C PHE A 99 -4.41 -16.07 1.04
N LYS A 100 -5.62 -16.11 1.60
CA LYS A 100 -6.03 -17.15 2.56
C LYS A 100 -5.98 -18.55 1.94
N MET A 101 -6.38 -18.70 0.68
CA MET A 101 -6.35 -19.98 -0.02
C MET A 101 -4.93 -20.48 -0.27
N ILE A 102 -4.00 -19.58 -0.61
CA ILE A 102 -2.56 -19.90 -0.74
C ILE A 102 -2.02 -20.40 0.61
N PHE A 103 -2.33 -19.70 1.71
CA PHE A 103 -1.88 -20.08 3.03
C PHE A 103 -2.42 -21.46 3.48
N LEU A 104 -3.70 -21.73 3.20
CA LEU A 104 -4.30 -23.04 3.47
C LEU A 104 -3.65 -24.15 2.64
N LYS A 105 -3.41 -23.90 1.34
CA LYS A 105 -2.74 -24.87 0.45
C LYS A 105 -1.32 -25.18 0.92
N PHE A 106 -0.57 -24.16 1.34
CA PHE A 106 0.78 -24.33 1.86
C PHE A 106 0.80 -25.17 3.15
N ASN A 107 -0.10 -24.89 4.10
CA ASN A 107 -0.20 -25.69 5.33
C ASN A 107 -0.61 -27.14 5.05
N TYR A 108 -1.56 -27.35 4.14
CA TYR A 108 -2.00 -28.69 3.76
C TYR A 108 -0.87 -29.51 3.11
N GLN A 109 -0.09 -28.91 2.21
CA GLN A 109 1.08 -29.55 1.61
C GLN A 109 2.16 -29.89 2.65
N ARG A 110 2.37 -29.02 3.64
CA ARG A 110 3.31 -29.29 4.74
C ARG A 110 2.87 -30.48 5.59
N THR A 111 1.58 -30.61 5.90
CA THR A 111 1.05 -31.76 6.66
C THR A 111 1.18 -33.07 5.88
N LEU A 112 0.95 -33.05 4.57
CA LEU A 112 1.13 -34.23 3.72
C LEU A 112 2.60 -34.68 3.65
N GLN A 113 3.56 -33.74 3.56
CA GLN A 113 4.98 -34.07 3.53
C GLN A 113 5.47 -34.72 4.84
N ILE A 114 4.96 -34.28 5.99
CA ILE A 114 5.29 -34.89 7.29
C ILE A 114 4.81 -36.34 7.34
N ASN A 115 3.56 -36.60 6.93
CA ASN A 115 2.99 -37.94 6.94
C ASN A 115 3.66 -38.92 5.97
N THR A 116 4.33 -38.45 4.90
CA THR A 116 5.11 -39.29 3.98
C THR A 116 6.53 -39.61 4.45
N ILE A 117 7.06 -38.90 5.46
CA ILE A 117 8.40 -39.16 6.02
C ILE A 117 8.30 -40.15 7.20
N GLU A 118 7.12 -40.29 7.81
CA GLU A 118 6.84 -41.22 8.91
C GLU A 118 6.39 -42.63 8.46
N LEU A 119 6.37 -42.89 7.14
CA LEU A 119 6.04 -44.17 6.50
C LEU A 119 7.28 -44.79 5.86
#